data_AF-A0AAU8EK52-F1
#
_entry.id   AF-A0AAU8EK52-F1
#
_cell.length_a   1.000
_cell.length_b   1.000
_cell.length_c   1.000
_cell.angle_alpha   90.00
_cell.angle_beta   90.00
_cell.angle_gamma   90.00
#
_symmetry.space_group_name_H-M   'P 1'
#
loop_
_entity.id
_entity.type
_entity.pdbx_description
1 polymer ?
#
loop_
_entity_poly.entity_id
_entity_poly.type
_entity_poly.pdbx_seq_one_letter_code
_entity_poly.pdbx_strand_id
1 'polypeptide(L)'
;MCRNIRTLHNYEPHATSEEVHAAALQYVRKISGSTRPSKANEEAFERAVHEIAHVTQHLLESLVTHAPAKDRDEEAAKAKARAAVRFGAA
;
A
#
# COMPACT_ATOMS: atom_id res chain seq x y z
N MET A 1 -1.52 -10.09 -6.78
CA MET A 1 -2.74 -9.27 -6.59
C MET A 1 -2.37 -8.11 -5.67
N CYS A 2 -2.33 -6.87 -6.17
CA CYS A 2 -1.75 -5.71 -5.46
C CYS A 2 -2.70 -5.09 -4.43
N ARG A 3 -3.25 -5.91 -3.51
CA ARG A 3 -4.29 -5.46 -2.56
C ARG A 3 -3.81 -4.39 -1.57
N ASN A 4 -2.51 -4.37 -1.26
CA ASN A 4 -1.92 -3.42 -0.32
C ASN A 4 -1.24 -2.24 -1.01
N ILE A 5 -1.10 -2.24 -2.34
CA ILE A 5 -0.60 -1.07 -3.08
C ILE A 5 -1.80 -0.16 -3.32
N ARG A 6 -2.04 0.75 -2.37
CA ARG A 6 -3.08 1.78 -2.41
C ARG A 6 -2.46 3.14 -2.08
N THR A 7 -3.21 4.22 -2.32
CA THR A 7 -2.79 5.55 -1.89
C THR A 7 -2.73 5.58 -0.36
N LEU A 8 -1.58 5.99 0.19
CA LEU A 8 -1.34 6.14 1.64
C LEU A 8 -1.18 7.59 2.09
N HIS A 9 -1.01 8.53 1.15
CA HIS A 9 -0.82 9.95 1.45
C HIS A 9 -2.14 10.64 1.85
N ASN A 10 -2.03 11.63 2.75
CA ASN A 10 -3.10 12.52 3.18
C ASN A 10 -4.29 11.81 3.87
N TYR A 11 -4.01 10.89 4.79
CA TYR A 11 -5.01 10.26 5.67
C TYR A 11 -4.85 10.73 7.11
N GLU A 12 -5.97 10.80 7.82
CA GLU A 12 -6.03 10.94 9.27
C GLU A 12 -6.74 9.69 9.84
N PRO A 13 -6.11 8.90 10.72
CA PRO A 13 -4.70 8.95 11.13
C PRO A 13 -3.74 8.64 9.97
N HIS A 14 -2.53 9.22 10.04
CA HIS A 14 -1.44 9.02 9.07
C HIS A 14 -1.16 7.53 8.81
N ALA A 15 -0.63 7.22 7.62
CA ALA A 15 -0.26 5.85 7.24
C ALA A 15 0.73 5.24 8.23
N THR A 16 0.47 4.01 8.66
CA THR A 16 1.37 3.32 9.59
C THR A 16 2.55 2.71 8.85
N SER A 17 3.65 2.50 9.56
CA SER A 17 4.83 1.78 9.05
C SER A 17 4.49 0.37 8.57
N GLU A 18 3.53 -0.30 9.20
CA GLU A 18 3.02 -1.61 8.77
C GLU A 18 2.32 -1.54 7.41
N GLU A 19 1.53 -0.49 7.15
CA GLU A 19 0.86 -0.30 5.85
C GLU A 19 1.88 -0.03 4.74
N VAL A 20 2.90 0.77 5.03
CA VAL A 20 4.01 1.05 4.11
C VAL A 20 4.80 -0.23 3.83
N HIS A 21 5.14 -1.01 4.85
CA HIS A 21 5.81 -2.29 4.70
C HIS A 21 4.97 -3.29 3.90
N ALA A 22 3.65 -3.36 4.16
CA ALA A 22 2.73 -4.22 3.43
C ALA A 22 2.62 -3.83 1.95
N ALA A 23 2.67 -2.53 1.63
CA ALA A 23 2.72 -2.03 0.26
C ALA A 23 4.05 -2.40 -0.42
N ALA A 24 5.18 -2.19 0.26
CA ALA A 24 6.52 -2.55 -0.23
C ALA A 24 6.63 -4.05 -0.54
N LEU A 25 6.14 -4.91 0.37
CA LEU A 25 6.09 -6.36 0.15
C LEU A 25 5.29 -6.74 -1.10
N GLN A 26 4.13 -6.13 -1.31
CA GLN A 26 3.32 -6.41 -2.50
C GLN A 26 3.98 -5.87 -3.78
N TYR A 27 4.68 -4.73 -3.70
CA TYR A 27 5.46 -4.20 -4.82
C TYR A 27 6.55 -5.18 -5.23
N VAL A 28 7.38 -5.64 -4.28
CA VAL A 28 8.47 -6.59 -4.55
C VAL A 28 7.93 -7.88 -5.15
N ARG A 29 6.85 -8.44 -4.59
CA ARG A 29 6.18 -9.63 -5.15
C ARG A 29 5.66 -9.42 -6.57
N LYS A 30 5.10 -8.24 -6.85
CA LYS A 30 4.57 -7.91 -8.17
C LYS A 30 5.67 -7.78 -9.21
N ILE A 31 6.77 -7.12 -8.88
CA ILE A 31 7.89 -6.88 -9.80
C ILE A 31 8.73 -8.14 -10.01
N SER A 32 9.02 -8.88 -8.94
CA SER A 32 9.78 -10.13 -9.03
C SER A 32 9.02 -11.28 -9.70
N GLY A 33 7.69 -11.18 -9.82
CA GLY A 33 6.84 -12.28 -10.29
C GLY A 33 6.70 -13.45 -9.31
N SER A 34 7.33 -13.37 -8.13
CA SER A 34 7.25 -14.41 -7.11
C SER A 34 6.46 -13.96 -5.89
N THR A 35 5.42 -14.73 -5.54
CA THR A 35 4.65 -14.46 -4.33
C THR A 35 5.36 -14.95 -3.06
N ARG A 36 6.20 -15.99 -3.19
CA ARG A 36 7.00 -16.55 -2.10
C ARG A 36 8.43 -16.74 -2.62
N PRO A 37 9.43 -16.02 -2.08
CA PRO A 37 10.81 -16.24 -2.50
C PRO A 37 11.24 -17.67 -2.21
N SER A 38 12.18 -18.18 -3.01
CA SER A 38 12.91 -19.40 -2.66
C SER A 38 13.85 -19.10 -1.49
N LYS A 39 14.26 -20.14 -0.75
CA LYS A 39 15.20 -20.00 0.37
C LYS A 39 16.48 -19.25 0.00
N ALA A 40 16.99 -19.46 -1.22
CA ALA A 40 18.17 -18.77 -1.72
C ALA A 40 17.98 -17.26 -1.94
N ASN A 41 16.73 -16.81 -2.13
CA ASN A 41 16.39 -15.43 -2.45
C ASN A 41 15.71 -14.69 -1.29
N GLU A 42 15.48 -15.34 -0.14
CA GLU A 42 14.80 -14.76 1.02
C GLU A 42 15.47 -13.46 1.47
N GLU A 43 16.78 -13.49 1.67
CA GLU A 43 17.55 -12.32 2.14
C GLU A 43 17.48 -11.14 1.15
N ALA A 44 17.53 -11.43 -0.16
CA ALA A 44 17.41 -10.41 -1.19
C ALA A 44 16.01 -9.78 -1.22
N PHE A 45 14.96 -10.59 -1.01
CA PHE A 45 13.59 -10.11 -0.89
C PHE A 45 13.41 -9.23 0.34
N GLU A 46 13.89 -9.67 1.50
CA GLU A 46 13.76 -8.94 2.76
C GLU A 46 14.45 -7.57 2.68
N ARG A 47 15.68 -7.52 2.16
CA ARG A 47 16.40 -6.25 1.95
C ARG A 47 15.62 -5.30 1.03
N ALA A 48 15.14 -5.79 -0.12
CA ALA A 48 14.39 -4.98 -1.06
C ALA A 48 13.09 -4.42 -0.43
N VAL A 49 12.36 -5.25 0.33
CA VAL A 49 11.14 -4.82 1.02
C VAL A 49 11.47 -3.74 2.06
N HIS A 50 12.53 -3.92 2.84
CA HIS A 50 12.95 -2.96 3.85
C HIS A 50 13.35 -1.61 3.24
N GLU A 51 14.20 -1.59 2.21
CA GLU A 51 14.64 -0.37 1.54
C GLU A 51 13.47 0.39 0.91
N ILE A 52 12.56 -0.32 0.25
CA ILE A 52 11.38 0.28 -0.37
C ILE A 52 10.44 0.83 0.69
N ALA A 53 10.23 0.12 1.80
CA ALA A 53 9.41 0.62 2.90
C ALA A 53 10.03 1.90 3.49
N HIS A 54 11.34 1.91 3.71
CA HIS A 54 12.07 3.05 4.25
C HIS A 54 11.96 4.29 3.35
N VAL A 55 12.27 4.17 2.05
CA VAL A 55 12.19 5.32 1.13
C VAL A 55 10.75 5.81 0.94
N THR A 56 9.77 4.89 0.96
CA THR A 56 8.35 5.25 0.85
C THR A 56 7.87 5.99 2.10
N GLN A 57 8.29 5.56 3.29
CA GLN A 57 7.96 6.24 4.54
C GLN A 57 8.48 7.68 4.51
N HIS A 58 9.75 7.88 4.16
CA HIS A 58 10.34 9.21 4.05
C HIS A 58 9.67 10.09 3.00
N LEU A 59 9.26 9.51 1.87
CA LEU A 59 8.45 10.23 0.88
C LEU A 59 7.13 10.70 1.52
N LEU A 60 6.38 9.81 2.17
CA LEU A 60 5.09 10.15 2.77
C LEU A 60 5.20 11.24 3.85
N GLU A 61 6.29 11.23 4.63
CA GLU A 61 6.60 12.26 5.64
C GLU A 61 6.95 13.62 5.01
N SER A 62 7.55 13.60 3.81
CA SER A 62 8.02 14.81 3.12
C SER A 62 6.95 15.47 2.25
N LEU A 63 5.87 14.75 1.92
CA LEU A 63 4.79 15.28 1.10
C LEU A 63 3.96 16.30 1.87
N VAL A 64 3.75 17.46 1.25
CA VAL A 64 2.92 18.55 1.79
C VAL A 64 1.68 18.72 0.92
N THR A 65 0.54 18.94 1.56
CA THR A 65 -0.72 19.21 0.87
C THR A 65 -1.57 20.19 1.67
N HIS A 66 -2.37 20.99 0.96
CA HIS A 66 -3.39 21.86 1.54
C HIS A 66 -4.81 21.27 1.43
N ALA A 67 -4.95 20.10 0.80
CA ALA A 67 -6.22 19.39 0.72
C ALA A 67 -6.63 18.90 2.12
N PRO A 68 -7.95 18.85 2.42
CA PRO A 68 -8.42 18.26 3.67
C PRO A 68 -7.96 16.80 3.77
N ALA A 69 -7.62 16.37 4.99
CA ALA A 69 -7.25 14.99 5.25
C ALA A 69 -8.39 14.04 4.90
N LYS A 70 -8.05 12.85 4.40
CA LYS A 70 -9.02 11.81 4.06
C LYS A 70 -9.29 10.94 5.27
N ASP A 71 -10.56 10.66 5.51
CA ASP A 71 -10.99 9.65 6.46
C ASP A 71 -10.93 8.25 5.83
N ARG A 72 -10.40 7.28 6.59
CA ARG A 72 -10.19 5.91 6.10
C ARG A 72 -11.50 5.16 5.91
N ASP A 73 -12.45 5.34 6.82
CA ASP A 73 -13.73 4.65 6.80
C ASP A 73 -14.62 5.20 5.68
N GLU A 74 -14.59 6.51 5.45
CA GLU A 74 -15.24 7.15 4.30
C GLU A 74 -14.70 6.63 2.97
N GLU A 75 -13.37 6.55 2.82
CA GLU A 75 -12.77 6.05 1.58
C GLU A 75 -13.05 4.56 1.35
N ALA A 76 -13.10 3.76 2.42
CA ALA A 76 -13.52 2.37 2.36
C ALA A 76 -15.00 2.24 1.97
N ALA A 77 -15.88 3.08 2.53
CA ALA A 77 -17.30 3.12 2.19
C ALA A 77 -17.51 3.54 0.72
N LYS A 78 -16.80 4.57 0.24
CA LYS A 78 -16.82 4.99 -1.17
C LYS A 78 -16.33 3.86 -2.08
N ALA A 79 -15.28 3.14 -1.70
CA ALA A 79 -14.80 1.99 -2.46
C ALA A 79 -15.83 0.86 -2.52
N LYS A 80 -16.50 0.54 -1.41
CA LYS A 80 -17.57 -0.45 -1.34
C LYS A 80 -18.78 -0.04 -2.18
N ALA A 81 -19.20 1.22 -2.13
CA ALA A 81 -20.29 1.75 -2.95
C ALA A 81 -19.96 1.66 -4.45
N ARG A 82 -18.74 2.05 -4.85
CA ARG A 82 -18.27 1.91 -6.24
C ARG A 82 -18.26 0.44 -6.69
N ALA A 83 -17.83 -0.48 -5.82
CA ALA A 83 -17.85 -1.92 -6.11
C ALA A 83 -19.29 -2.44 -6.26
N ALA A 84 -20.21 -2.00 -5.40
CA ALA A 84 -21.62 -2.37 -5.49
C ALA A 84 -22.26 -1.87 -6.80
N VAL A 85 -21.91 -0.68 -7.30
CA VAL A 85 -22.39 -0.22 -8.63
C VAL A 85 -21.80 -1.06 -9.75
N ARG A 86 -20.50 -1.40 -9.67
CA ARG A 86 -19.79 -2.10 -10.73
C ARG A 86 -20.15 -3.59 -10.83
N PHE A 87 -20.45 -4.21 -9.69
CA PHE A 87 -20.69 -5.65 -9.58
C PHE A 87 -22.13 -5.99 -9.13
N GLY A 88 -22.95 -4.98 -8.82
CA GLY A 88 -24.33 -5.11 -8.38
C GLY A 88 -25.32 -4.77 -9.49
N ALA A 89 -25.50 -5.74 -10.38
CA ALA A 89 -26.78 -6.17 -10.91
C ALA A 89 -26.56 -7.61 -11.42
N ALA A 90 -26.81 -8.56 -10.54
CA ALA A 90 -27.18 -9.93 -10.90
C ALA A 90 -28.66 -10.07 -10.56
#